data_AF-A0A2N3C7D9-F1
#
_entry.id   AF-A0A2N3C7D9-F1
#
_cell.length_a   1.000
_cell.length_b   1.000
_cell.length_c   1.000
_cell.angle_alpha   90.00
_cell.angle_beta   90.00
_cell.angle_gamma   90.00
#
_symmetry.space_group_name_H-M   'P 1'
#
loop_
_entity.id
_entity.type
_entity.pdbx_description
1 polymer ?
#
loop_
_entity_poly.entity_id
_entity_poly.type
_entity_poly.pdbx_seq_one_letter_code
_entity_poly.pdbx_strand_id
1 'polypeptide(L)' 'MRHALAATLAIAAALAAAQAKASPDANGDGLISYPELATVVDIDRTGFDALDTNGDGALDETEVAAAQEAGKLPQQL' A
#
# COMPACT_ATOMS: atom_id res chain seq x y z
N MET A 1 52.69 -6.62 -0.86
CA MET A 1 51.71 -5.83 -1.65
C MET A 1 50.42 -6.64 -1.72
N ARG A 2 49.30 -6.06 -1.24
CA ARG A 2 47.91 -6.12 -1.76
C ARG A 2 47.31 -7.55 -1.98
N HIS A 3 46.20 -7.99 -1.39
CA HIS A 3 44.88 -7.36 -1.25
C HIS A 3 44.03 -8.12 -0.21
N ALA A 4 43.30 -7.39 0.63
CA ALA A 4 42.17 -7.88 1.43
C ALA A 4 40.86 -7.80 0.61
N LEU A 5 39.88 -8.65 0.93
CA LEU A 5 38.42 -8.57 0.65
C LEU A 5 37.82 -9.85 1.26
N ALA A 6 37.27 -9.92 2.49
CA ALA A 6 36.12 -9.22 3.08
C ALA A 6 34.87 -9.26 2.20
N ALA A 7 33.92 -10.14 2.55
CA ALA A 7 32.48 -9.86 2.74
C ALA A 7 31.63 -11.13 2.56
N THR A 8 31.57 -11.97 3.59
CA THR A 8 30.41 -12.81 3.86
C THR A 8 29.25 -11.90 4.26
N LEU A 9 28.16 -11.81 3.50
CA LEU A 9 26.84 -11.45 4.03
C LEU A 9 25.71 -11.73 3.00
N ALA A 10 24.67 -12.39 3.50
CA ALA A 10 23.28 -12.28 3.06
C ALA A 10 22.87 -12.81 1.67
N ILE A 11 22.70 -14.14 1.58
CA ILE A 11 21.64 -14.71 0.71
C ILE A 11 20.68 -15.47 1.62
N ALA A 12 19.93 -14.74 2.44
CA ALA A 12 18.86 -15.29 3.27
C ALA A 12 17.70 -14.27 3.31
N ALA A 13 17.13 -13.96 2.15
CA ALA A 13 15.97 -13.06 2.07
C ALA A 13 14.95 -13.48 0.99
N ALA A 14 15.00 -14.72 0.51
CA ALA A 14 14.08 -15.20 -0.54
C ALA A 14 12.89 -16.02 -0.01
N LEU A 15 12.75 -16.18 1.31
CA LEU A 15 11.66 -16.98 1.91
C LEU A 15 10.92 -16.24 3.05
N ALA A 16 10.73 -14.94 2.90
CA ALA A 16 9.83 -14.14 3.74
C ALA A 16 8.81 -13.32 2.91
N ALA A 17 8.78 -13.50 1.59
CA ALA A 17 7.93 -12.76 0.67
C ALA A 17 6.50 -13.34 0.52
N ALA A 18 6.04 -14.15 1.47
CA ALA A 18 4.73 -14.82 1.39
C ALA A 18 3.63 -14.18 2.26
N GLN A 19 3.91 -13.13 3.04
CA GLN A 19 2.90 -12.50 3.91
C GLN A 19 3.01 -10.98 4.04
N ALA A 20 3.74 -10.28 3.17
CA ALA A 20 3.56 -8.83 3.07
C ALA A 20 2.22 -8.60 2.36
N LYS A 21 1.18 -8.27 3.13
CA LYS A 21 -0.05 -7.69 2.58
C LYS A 21 0.38 -6.54 1.66
N ALA A 22 -0.13 -6.55 0.43
CA ALA A 22 0.20 -5.51 -0.53
C ALA A 22 -0.42 -4.22 -0.02
N SER A 23 0.40 -3.37 0.63
CA SER A 23 0.00 -2.01 0.95
C SER A 23 -0.49 -1.34 -0.35
N PRO A 24 -1.73 -0.82 -0.40
CA PRO A 24 -2.21 -0.11 -1.57
C PRO A 24 -1.34 1.10 -1.91
N ASP A 25 -0.74 1.74 -0.90
CA ASP A 25 0.25 2.81 -1.10
C ASP A 25 1.54 2.21 -1.67
N ALA A 26 1.56 2.04 -2.99
CA ALA A 26 2.67 1.44 -3.72
C ALA A 26 3.82 2.41 -3.92
N ASN A 27 3.52 3.71 -3.96
CA ASN A 27 4.51 4.76 -4.22
C ASN A 27 5.16 5.29 -2.92
N GLY A 28 4.53 5.07 -1.76
CA GLY A 28 5.01 5.42 -0.43
C GLY A 28 4.84 6.89 -0.06
N ASP A 29 3.87 7.59 -0.63
CA ASP A 29 3.58 9.00 -0.36
C ASP A 29 2.63 9.22 0.82
N GLY A 30 2.10 8.14 1.40
CA GLY A 30 1.16 8.18 2.53
C GLY A 30 -0.28 8.47 2.12
N LEU A 31 -0.58 8.49 0.83
CA LEU A 31 -1.92 8.61 0.27
C LEU A 31 -2.22 7.39 -0.60
N ILE A 32 -3.51 7.12 -0.81
CA ILE A 32 -3.93 6.07 -1.74
C ILE A 32 -4.67 6.71 -2.91
N SER A 33 -4.04 6.71 -4.07
CA SER A 33 -4.70 7.14 -5.30
C SER A 33 -5.70 6.10 -5.82
N TYR A 34 -6.62 6.52 -6.70
CA TYR A 34 -7.53 5.60 -7.38
C TYR A 34 -6.85 4.37 -8.01
N PRO A 35 -5.80 4.50 -8.86
CA PRO A 35 -5.15 3.34 -9.47
C PRO A 35 -4.49 2.41 -8.44
N GLU A 36 -4.00 2.95 -7.33
CA GLU A 36 -3.44 2.18 -6.22
C GLU A 36 -4.51 1.36 -5.51
N LEU A 37 -5.62 1.99 -5.12
CA LEU A 37 -6.74 1.29 -4.49
C LEU A 37 -7.35 0.22 -5.41
N ALA A 38 -7.50 0.53 -6.71
CA ALA A 38 -8.05 -0.37 -7.71
C ALA A 38 -7.17 -1.62 -7.95
N THR A 39 -5.93 -1.65 -7.47
CA THR A 39 -5.08 -2.85 -7.54
C THR A 39 -5.42 -3.88 -6.45
N VAL A 40 -6.04 -3.43 -5.34
CA VAL A 40 -6.32 -4.26 -4.17
C VAL A 40 -7.82 -4.45 -3.92
N VAL A 41 -8.66 -3.54 -4.38
CA VAL A 41 -10.11 -3.55 -4.20
C VAL A 41 -10.79 -3.34 -5.55
N ASP A 42 -11.85 -4.11 -5.80
CA ASP A 42 -12.74 -3.88 -6.95
C ASP A 42 -13.64 -2.67 -6.66
N ILE A 43 -13.23 -1.50 -7.14
CA ILE A 43 -13.92 -0.22 -6.94
C ILE A 43 -13.92 0.60 -8.24
N ASP A 44 -15.07 1.16 -8.57
CA ASP A 44 -15.20 2.09 -9.69
C ASP A 44 -14.83 3.51 -9.27
N ARG A 45 -14.75 4.43 -10.23
CA ARG A 45 -14.40 5.82 -9.93
C ARG A 45 -15.41 6.48 -9.01
N THR A 46 -16.71 6.18 -9.20
CA THR A 46 -17.80 6.72 -8.37
C THR A 46 -17.66 6.29 -6.91
N GLY A 47 -17.31 5.01 -6.68
CA GLY A 47 -17.06 4.46 -5.36
C GLY A 47 -15.88 5.16 -4.69
N PHE A 48 -14.78 5.34 -5.42
CA PHE A 48 -13.60 6.06 -4.92
C PHE A 48 -13.92 7.50 -4.54
N ASP A 49 -14.61 8.25 -5.41
CA ASP A 49 -15.01 9.63 -5.15
C ASP A 49 -15.97 9.73 -3.93
N ALA A 50 -16.63 8.63 -3.55
CA ALA A 50 -17.46 8.57 -2.34
C ALA A 50 -16.67 8.23 -1.05
N LEU A 51 -15.38 7.90 -1.19
CA LEU A 51 -14.43 7.71 -0.10
C LEU A 51 -13.53 8.96 0.08
N ASP A 52 -13.20 9.63 -1.03
CA ASP A 52 -12.46 10.90 -1.08
C ASP A 52 -13.40 12.03 -0.65
N THR A 53 -13.52 12.22 0.67
CA THR A 53 -14.44 13.18 1.27
C THR A 53 -13.95 14.62 1.15
N ASN A 54 -12.63 14.81 1.09
CA ASN A 54 -12.02 16.12 0.97
C ASN A 54 -11.92 16.58 -0.50
N GLY A 55 -12.03 15.65 -1.47
CA GLY A 55 -12.05 15.88 -2.90
C GLY A 55 -10.68 16.20 -3.51
N ASP A 56 -9.59 15.75 -2.89
CA ASP A 56 -8.22 16.02 -3.33
C ASP A 56 -7.68 15.02 -4.36
N GLY A 57 -8.45 13.95 -4.62
CA GLY A 57 -8.14 12.91 -5.59
C GLY A 57 -7.35 11.73 -5.04
N ALA A 58 -7.09 11.68 -3.73
CA ALA A 58 -6.46 10.58 -3.03
C ALA A 58 -7.22 10.27 -1.72
N LEU A 59 -6.95 9.12 -1.11
CA LEU A 59 -7.45 8.81 0.23
C LEU A 59 -6.32 8.94 1.24
N ASP A 60 -6.53 9.75 2.26
CA ASP A 60 -5.65 9.79 3.43
C ASP A 60 -5.98 8.69 4.45
N GLU A 61 -5.15 8.54 5.49
CA GLU A 61 -5.37 7.54 6.55
C GLU A 61 -6.72 7.68 7.25
N THR A 62 -7.24 8.90 7.39
CA THR A 62 -8.52 9.19 8.05
C THR A 62 -9.68 8.72 7.19
N GLU A 63 -9.62 8.99 5.89
CA GLU A 63 -10.64 8.58 4.92
C GLU A 63 -10.66 7.06 4.73
N VAL A 64 -9.48 6.44 4.68
CA VAL A 64 -9.35 4.98 4.66
C VAL A 64 -9.94 4.35 5.92
N ALA A 65 -9.60 4.85 7.09
CA ALA A 65 -10.14 4.34 8.36
C ALA A 65 -11.66 4.48 8.42
N ALA A 66 -12.21 5.64 8.04
CA ALA A 66 -13.65 5.86 7.98
C ALA A 66 -14.34 4.90 6.99
N ALA A 67 -13.73 4.65 5.83
CA ALA A 67 -14.22 3.70 4.85
C ALA A 67 -14.19 2.25 5.36
N GLN A 68 -13.18 1.87 6.13
CA GLN A 68 -13.06 0.55 6.76
C GLN A 68 -14.09 0.35 7.88
N GLU A 69 -14.33 1.37 8.70
CA GLU A 69 -15.37 1.35 9.74
C GLU A 69 -16.77 1.25 9.14
N ALA A 70 -17.00 1.93 8.02
CA ALA A 70 -18.24 1.86 7.27
C ALA A 70 -18.41 0.54 6.48
N GLY A 71 -17.39 -0.33 6.47
CA GLY A 71 -17.39 -1.58 5.70
C GLY A 71 -17.32 -1.39 4.18
N LYS A 72 -16.94 -0.19 3.72
CA LYS A 72 -16.74 0.13 2.30
C LYS A 72 -15.37 -0.35 1.80
N LEU A 73 -14.37 -0.37 2.68
CA LEU A 73 -13.05 -0.93 2.41
C LEU A 73 -12.74 -2.11 3.35
N PRO A 74 -11.93 -3.08 2.90
CA PRO A 74 -11.47 -4.16 3.76
C PRO A 74 -10.54 -3.63 4.85
N GLN A 75 -10.62 -4.20 6.05
CA GLN A 75 -9.77 -3.86 7.20
C GLN A 75 -8.29 -4.28 7.05
N GLN A 76 -7.93 -4.88 5.90
CA GLN A 76 -6.63 -5.50 5.65
C GLN A 76 -5.97 -4.98 4.37
N LEU A 77 -6.18 -3.70 4.07
CA LEU A 77 -5.41 -2.97 3.06
C LEU A 77 -3.91 -3.09 3.35
#